data_AF-A0AAJ0LH61-F1
#
_entry.id   AF-A0AAJ0LH61-F1
#
_cell.length_a   1.000
_cell.length_b   1.000
_cell.length_c   1.000
_cell.angle_alpha   90.00
_cell.angle_beta   90.00
_cell.angle_gamma   90.00
#
_symmetry.space_group_name_H-M   'P 1'
#
loop_
_entity.id
_entity.type
_entity.pdbx_description
1 polymer ?
#
loop_
_entity_poly.entity_id
_entity_poly.type
_entity_poly.pdbx_seq_one_letter_code
_entity_poly.pdbx_strand_id
1 'polypeptide(L)'
;SAQIGSGVLELTLSLVFVFFFYRDGPRLSAFVLRLLHRLTGERAEYYLNLVAGTVQRVVNGVIGTAAAQALLALIGFLIAGVPGAIVLGLITFMLSLIPMGPPLAWLPVTGWLIWKGDYGMAIFMGIWGTFVISGVDNVLKPYLISRGGDLPLVVVLLGVFGGLIAFGFIGLFIGPTLLAIGYSLLLDWSRNVQPTPTA
;
A
#
# COMPACT_ATOMS: atom_id res chain seq x y z
N SER A 1 18.86 15.95 -14.90
CA SER A 1 18.38 15.43 -16.21
C SER A 1 18.38 13.90 -16.27
N ALA A 2 19.44 13.20 -15.83
CA ALA A 2 19.52 11.73 -15.87
C ALA A 2 18.41 10.98 -15.06
N GLN A 3 18.04 11.45 -13.87
CA GLN A 3 16.97 10.85 -13.05
C GLN A 3 15.55 11.04 -13.63
N ILE A 4 15.33 12.13 -14.38
CA ILE A 4 14.04 12.36 -15.05
C ILE A 4 13.91 11.43 -16.26
N GLY A 5 15.03 11.19 -16.98
CA GLY A 5 15.08 10.23 -18.09
C GLY A 5 14.81 8.79 -17.66
N SER A 6 15.35 8.36 -16.51
CA SER A 6 15.08 7.02 -15.97
C SER A 6 13.61 6.86 -15.52
N GLY A 7 13.05 7.87 -14.85
CA GLY A 7 11.66 7.82 -14.39
C GLY A 7 10.64 7.77 -15.54
N VAL A 8 10.87 8.53 -16.61
CA VAL A 8 10.02 8.47 -17.82
C VAL A 8 10.14 7.11 -18.52
N LEU A 9 11.33 6.53 -18.56
CA LEU A 9 11.55 5.19 -19.11
C LEU A 9 10.80 4.12 -18.30
N GLU A 10 10.90 4.15 -16.97
CA GLU A 10 10.18 3.25 -16.07
C GLU A 10 8.67 3.38 -16.21
N LEU A 11 8.14 4.61 -16.26
CA LEU A 11 6.71 4.87 -16.51
C LEU A 11 6.28 4.27 -17.85
N THR A 12 7.06 4.50 -18.90
CA THR A 12 6.77 3.98 -20.25
C THR A 12 6.78 2.46 -20.26
N LEU A 13 7.81 1.84 -19.67
CA LEU A 13 7.91 0.38 -19.58
C LEU A 13 6.78 -0.21 -18.74
N SER A 14 6.41 0.42 -17.62
CA SER A 14 5.29 -0.04 -16.79
C SER A 14 3.97 0.01 -17.54
N LEU A 15 3.70 1.07 -18.31
CA LEU A 15 2.51 1.21 -19.16
C LEU A 15 2.47 0.13 -20.24
N VAL A 16 3.62 -0.16 -20.87
CA VAL A 16 3.74 -1.25 -21.84
C VAL A 16 3.43 -2.59 -21.19
N PHE A 17 4.00 -2.90 -20.02
CA PHE A 17 3.71 -4.13 -19.31
C PHE A 17 2.25 -4.25 -18.89
N VAL A 18 1.65 -3.16 -18.39
CA VAL A 18 0.22 -3.14 -18.03
C VAL A 18 -0.64 -3.40 -19.26
N PHE A 19 -0.32 -2.79 -20.40
CA PHE A 19 -1.03 -3.04 -21.66
C PHE A 19 -0.96 -4.51 -22.07
N PHE A 20 0.23 -5.11 -22.06
CA PHE A 20 0.40 -6.53 -22.39
C PHE A 20 -0.27 -7.45 -21.37
N PHE A 21 -0.19 -7.16 -20.08
CA PHE A 21 -0.89 -7.93 -19.05
C PHE A 21 -2.41 -7.83 -19.18
N TYR A 22 -2.94 -6.66 -19.54
CA TYR A 22 -4.37 -6.48 -19.74
C TYR A 22 -4.85 -7.21 -21.00
N ARG A 23 -4.09 -7.12 -22.09
CA ARG A 23 -4.40 -7.77 -23.37
C ARG A 23 -4.28 -9.28 -23.32
N ASP A 24 -3.18 -9.79 -22.77
CA ASP A 24 -2.81 -11.22 -22.78
C ASP A 24 -3.12 -11.91 -21.44
N GLY A 25 -3.76 -11.22 -20.49
CA GLY A 25 -4.08 -11.73 -19.15
C GLY A 25 -4.73 -13.11 -19.11
N PRO A 26 -5.76 -13.41 -19.92
CA PRO A 26 -6.37 -14.74 -19.97
C PRO A 26 -5.43 -15.84 -20.47
N ARG A 27 -4.51 -15.49 -21.38
CA ARG A 27 -3.49 -16.44 -21.86
C ARG A 27 -2.41 -16.67 -20.81
N LEU A 28 -2.03 -15.60 -20.11
CA LEU A 28 -1.04 -15.65 -19.04
C LEU A 28 -1.55 -16.46 -17.85
N SER A 29 -2.81 -16.27 -17.44
CA SER A 29 -3.43 -17.04 -16.36
C SER A 29 -3.52 -18.53 -16.70
N ALA A 30 -3.91 -18.87 -17.93
CA ALA A 30 -3.93 -20.26 -18.40
C ALA A 30 -2.52 -20.88 -18.50
N PHE A 31 -1.49 -20.09 -18.78
CA PHE A 31 -0.11 -20.55 -18.76
C PHE A 31 0.38 -20.81 -17.32
N VAL A 32 0.13 -19.87 -16.41
CA VAL A 32 0.47 -19.97 -14.98
C VAL A 32 -0.24 -21.16 -14.33
N LEU A 33 -1.52 -21.38 -14.63
CA LEU A 33 -2.29 -22.51 -14.11
C LEU A 33 -1.76 -23.86 -14.61
N ARG A 34 -1.34 -23.95 -15.88
CA ARG A 34 -0.69 -25.15 -16.42
C ARG A 34 0.67 -25.43 -15.79
N LEU A 35 1.45 -24.39 -15.52
CA LEU A 35 2.73 -24.50 -14.84
C LEU A 35 2.56 -24.95 -13.38
N LEU A 36 1.60 -24.34 -12.66
CA LEU A 36 1.25 -24.73 -11.30
C LEU A 36 0.74 -26.17 -11.22
N HIS A 37 -0.07 -26.61 -12.20
CA HIS A 37 -0.51 -28.01 -12.29
C HIS A 37 0.67 -28.98 -12.42
N ARG A 38 1.71 -28.62 -13.20
CA ARG A 38 2.92 -29.45 -13.29
C ARG A 38 3.75 -29.49 -12.00
N LEU A 39 3.75 -28.42 -11.21
CA LEU A 39 4.58 -28.31 -10.00
C LEU A 39 3.89 -28.83 -8.74
N THR A 40 2.58 -28.57 -8.62
CA THR A 40 1.80 -28.79 -7.39
C THR A 40 0.61 -29.73 -7.56
N GLY A 41 0.39 -30.25 -8.77
CA GLY A 41 -0.70 -31.17 -9.08
C GLY A 41 -2.07 -30.56 -8.81
N GLU A 42 -2.93 -31.30 -8.09
CA GLU A 42 -4.31 -30.93 -7.75
C GLU A 42 -4.43 -29.64 -6.92
N ARG A 43 -3.35 -29.18 -6.28
CA ARG A 43 -3.36 -27.95 -5.45
C ARG A 43 -3.18 -26.66 -6.27
N ALA A 44 -2.96 -26.76 -7.57
CA ALA A 44 -2.66 -25.61 -8.43
C ALA A 44 -3.74 -24.52 -8.40
N GLU A 45 -5.02 -24.92 -8.45
CA GLU A 45 -6.14 -23.97 -8.42
C GLU A 45 -6.28 -23.29 -7.06
N TYR A 46 -6.06 -24.06 -5.97
CA TYR A 46 -6.04 -23.51 -4.62
C TYR A 46 -5.00 -22.40 -4.48
N TYR A 47 -3.75 -22.64 -4.91
CA TYR A 47 -2.69 -21.64 -4.84
C TYR A 47 -2.95 -20.43 -5.73
N LEU A 48 -3.47 -20.64 -6.95
CA LEU A 48 -3.81 -19.54 -7.85
C LEU A 48 -4.90 -18.63 -7.24
N ASN A 49 -5.94 -19.23 -6.66
CA ASN A 49 -7.02 -18.50 -6.00
C ASN A 49 -6.52 -17.79 -4.73
N LEU A 50 -5.63 -18.41 -3.97
CA LEU A 50 -5.02 -17.79 -2.79
C LEU A 50 -4.21 -16.54 -3.18
N VAL A 51 -3.38 -16.63 -4.24
CA VAL A 51 -2.61 -15.48 -4.74
C VAL A 51 -3.53 -14.40 -5.30
N ALA A 52 -4.47 -14.77 -6.17
CA ALA A 52 -5.41 -13.82 -6.77
C ALA A 52 -6.24 -13.09 -5.71
N GLY A 53 -6.76 -13.83 -4.72
CA GLY A 53 -7.50 -13.26 -3.60
C GLY A 53 -6.64 -12.36 -2.71
N THR A 54 -5.36 -12.66 -2.56
CA THR A 54 -4.41 -11.80 -1.83
C THR A 54 -4.14 -10.51 -2.59
N VAL A 55 -3.87 -10.59 -3.89
CA VAL A 55 -3.67 -9.40 -4.75
C VAL A 55 -4.92 -8.52 -4.76
N GLN A 56 -6.12 -9.10 -4.92
CA GLN A 56 -7.37 -8.34 -4.85
C GLN A 56 -7.58 -7.67 -3.50
N ARG A 57 -7.26 -8.34 -2.38
CA ARG A 57 -7.30 -7.74 -1.04
C ARG A 57 -6.37 -6.54 -0.91
N VAL A 58 -5.16 -6.62 -1.47
CA VAL A 58 -4.21 -5.50 -1.46
C VAL A 58 -4.73 -4.34 -2.31
N VAL A 59 -5.17 -4.59 -3.54
CA VAL A 59 -5.71 -3.55 -4.44
C VAL A 59 -6.92 -2.86 -3.82
N ASN A 60 -7.88 -3.65 -3.31
CA ASN A 60 -9.07 -3.11 -2.65
C ASN A 60 -8.71 -2.36 -1.36
N GLY A 61 -7.69 -2.82 -0.64
CA GLY A 61 -7.13 -2.13 0.52
C GLY A 61 -6.61 -0.74 0.14
N VAL A 62 -5.74 -0.64 -0.87
CA VAL A 62 -5.16 0.63 -1.33
C VAL A 62 -6.23 1.60 -1.83
N ILE A 63 -7.18 1.13 -2.64
CA ILE A 63 -8.26 1.97 -3.15
C ILE A 63 -9.17 2.43 -1.98
N GLY A 64 -9.47 1.52 -1.05
CA GLY A 64 -10.28 1.81 0.13
C GLY A 64 -9.62 2.82 1.07
N THR A 65 -8.31 2.69 1.31
CA THR A 65 -7.54 3.65 2.12
C THR A 65 -7.50 5.02 1.43
N ALA A 66 -7.31 5.04 0.10
CA ALA A 66 -7.29 6.28 -0.67
C ALA A 66 -8.63 7.00 -0.64
N ALA A 67 -9.74 6.27 -0.77
CA ALA A 67 -11.08 6.84 -0.66
C ALA A 67 -11.33 7.42 0.73
N ALA A 68 -10.96 6.71 1.80
CA ALA A 68 -11.09 7.20 3.16
C ALA A 68 -10.25 8.47 3.39
N GLN A 69 -8.99 8.49 2.93
CA GLN A 69 -8.12 9.66 3.05
C GLN A 69 -8.66 10.87 2.28
N ALA A 70 -9.16 10.65 1.06
CA ALA A 70 -9.76 11.71 0.25
C ALA A 70 -11.01 12.31 0.90
N LEU A 71 -11.86 11.48 1.51
CA LEU A 71 -13.03 11.94 2.25
C LEU A 71 -12.63 12.75 3.49
N LEU A 72 -11.68 12.24 4.28
CA LEU A 72 -11.19 12.94 5.46
C LEU A 72 -10.49 14.26 5.11
N ALA A 73 -9.75 14.29 4.00
CA ALA A 73 -9.14 15.49 3.46
C ALA A 73 -10.19 16.50 3.00
N LEU A 74 -11.20 16.04 2.25
CA LEU A 74 -12.32 16.88 1.81
C LEU A 74 -13.04 17.52 3.00
N ILE A 75 -13.35 16.75 4.03
CA ILE A 75 -13.97 17.26 5.27
C ILE A 75 -13.08 18.32 5.91
N GLY A 76 -11.77 18.05 6.06
CA GLY A 76 -10.82 19.02 6.60
C GLY A 76 -10.78 20.32 5.78
N PHE A 77 -10.70 20.22 4.45
CA PHE A 77 -10.66 21.38 3.55
C PHE A 77 -11.96 22.18 3.57
N LEU A 78 -13.11 21.53 3.70
CA LEU A 78 -14.40 22.20 3.84
C LEU A 78 -14.51 22.96 5.16
N ILE A 79 -14.08 22.35 6.27
CA ILE A 79 -14.07 23.01 7.60
C ILE A 79 -13.12 24.22 7.59
N ALA A 80 -11.95 24.09 6.96
CA ALA A 80 -10.99 25.17 6.83
C ALA A 80 -11.40 26.25 5.80
N GLY A 81 -12.57 26.13 5.15
CA GLY A 81 -13.08 27.13 4.22
C GLY A 81 -12.25 27.28 2.94
N VAL A 82 -11.54 26.22 2.52
CA VAL A 82 -10.64 26.27 1.38
C VAL A 82 -11.45 26.28 0.07
N PRO A 83 -11.22 27.26 -0.83
CA PRO A 83 -11.91 27.29 -2.11
C PRO A 83 -11.50 26.07 -2.96
N GLY A 84 -12.47 25.38 -3.56
CA GLY A 84 -12.21 24.20 -4.38
C GLY A 84 -11.90 22.93 -3.59
N ALA A 85 -12.34 22.82 -2.33
CA ALA A 85 -12.15 21.65 -1.45
C ALA A 85 -12.44 20.30 -2.14
N ILE A 86 -13.47 20.21 -2.98
CA ILE A 86 -13.82 18.98 -3.75
C ILE A 86 -12.69 18.58 -4.70
N VAL A 87 -12.11 19.53 -5.43
CA VAL A 87 -11.00 19.28 -6.35
C VAL A 87 -9.76 18.85 -5.57
N LEU A 88 -9.47 19.51 -4.44
CA LEU A 88 -8.35 19.13 -3.56
C LEU A 88 -8.54 17.75 -2.92
N GLY A 89 -9.79 17.37 -2.60
CA GLY A 89 -10.13 16.02 -2.15
C GLY A 89 -9.84 14.97 -3.23
N LEU A 90 -10.20 15.26 -4.49
CA LEU A 90 -9.88 14.38 -5.63
C LEU A 90 -8.37 14.31 -5.90
N ILE A 91 -7.65 15.42 -5.77
CA ILE A 91 -6.18 15.44 -5.84
C ILE A 91 -5.61 14.58 -4.72
N THR A 92 -6.14 14.68 -3.50
CA THR A 92 -5.71 13.82 -2.37
C THR A 92 -5.96 12.34 -2.66
N PHE A 93 -7.09 11.99 -3.28
CA PHE A 93 -7.38 10.62 -3.71
C PHE A 93 -6.32 10.09 -4.70
N MET A 94 -6.02 10.86 -5.73
CA MET A 94 -5.00 10.51 -6.73
C MET A 94 -3.61 10.39 -6.10
N LEU A 95 -3.25 11.34 -5.23
CA LEU A 95 -1.97 11.35 -4.54
C LEU A 95 -1.85 10.18 -3.56
N SER A 96 -2.93 9.79 -2.87
CA SER A 96 -2.93 8.70 -1.89
C SER A 96 -2.60 7.32 -2.49
N LEU A 97 -2.78 7.14 -3.81
CA LEU A 97 -2.30 5.95 -4.51
C LEU A 97 -0.76 5.82 -4.48
N ILE A 98 -0.06 6.94 -4.27
CA ILE A 98 1.39 7.01 -4.12
C ILE A 98 1.72 7.05 -2.61
N PRO A 99 2.73 6.28 -2.16
CA PRO A 99 3.22 6.39 -0.78
C PRO A 99 3.58 7.85 -0.43
N MET A 100 3.12 8.33 0.73
CA MET A 100 3.33 9.70 1.21
C MET A 100 2.67 10.80 0.35
N GLY A 101 1.70 10.46 -0.49
CA GLY A 101 0.93 11.43 -1.26
C GLY A 101 0.04 12.39 -0.45
N PRO A 102 -0.70 11.95 0.58
CA PRO A 102 -1.64 12.83 1.28
C PRO A 102 -0.99 14.10 1.90
N PRO A 103 0.20 14.02 2.53
CA PRO A 103 0.95 15.22 2.94
C PRO A 103 1.19 16.25 1.85
N LEU A 104 1.44 15.82 0.60
CA LEU A 104 1.65 16.73 -0.52
C LEU A 104 0.37 17.52 -0.88
N ALA A 105 -0.82 17.02 -0.51
CA ALA A 105 -2.07 17.72 -0.75
C ALA A 105 -2.41 18.73 0.36
N TRP A 106 -2.29 18.35 1.64
CA TRP A 106 -2.71 19.21 2.74
C TRP A 106 -1.64 20.20 3.21
N LEU A 107 -0.33 19.92 3.04
CA LEU A 107 0.73 20.86 3.42
C LEU A 107 0.65 22.21 2.67
N PRO A 108 0.48 22.25 1.33
CA PRO A 108 0.30 23.51 0.61
C PRO A 108 -0.95 24.27 1.06
N VAL A 109 -2.03 23.54 1.40
CA VAL A 109 -3.28 24.14 1.91
C VAL A 109 -3.05 24.79 3.26
N THR A 110 -2.35 24.13 4.18
CA THR A 110 -1.95 24.71 5.47
C THR A 110 -1.08 25.95 5.26
N GLY A 111 -0.10 25.90 4.35
CA GLY A 111 0.74 27.06 4.02
C GLY A 111 -0.06 28.23 3.44
N TRP A 112 -1.05 27.96 2.59
CA TRP A 112 -1.94 28.97 2.05
C TRP A 112 -2.80 29.65 3.12
N LEU A 113 -3.33 28.88 4.09
CA LEU A 113 -4.08 29.43 5.24
C LEU A 113 -3.22 30.37 6.10
N ILE A 114 -1.95 30.01 6.33
CA ILE A 114 -0.97 30.86 7.03
C ILE A 114 -0.77 32.17 6.25
N TRP A 115 -0.57 32.09 4.94
CA TRP A 115 -0.39 33.27 4.10
C TRP A 115 -1.61 34.19 4.10
N LYS A 116 -2.81 33.61 4.19
CA LYS A 116 -4.06 34.37 4.33
C LYS A 116 -4.26 35.03 5.70
N GLY A 117 -3.42 34.72 6.68
CA GLY A 117 -3.51 35.20 8.06
C GLY A 117 -4.48 34.41 8.94
N ASP A 118 -5.04 33.28 8.45
CA ASP A 118 -5.95 32.43 9.22
C ASP A 118 -5.18 31.34 9.97
N TYR A 119 -4.46 31.77 11.01
CA TYR A 119 -3.62 30.89 11.82
C TYR A 119 -4.43 29.82 12.57
N GLY A 120 -5.69 30.11 12.92
CA GLY A 120 -6.57 29.15 13.60
C GLY A 120 -6.87 27.94 12.72
N MET A 121 -7.33 28.20 11.49
CA MET A 121 -7.59 27.13 10.52
C MET A 121 -6.30 26.46 10.02
N ALA A 122 -5.18 27.18 9.96
CA ALA A 122 -3.89 26.59 9.62
C ALA A 122 -3.42 25.57 10.67
N ILE A 123 -3.50 25.90 11.97
CA ILE A 123 -3.16 24.96 13.05
C ILE A 123 -4.11 23.76 13.03
N PHE A 124 -5.41 24.00 12.86
CA PHE A 124 -6.39 22.94 12.69
C PHE A 124 -6.02 22.01 11.53
N MET A 125 -5.73 22.54 10.34
CA MET A 125 -5.36 21.75 9.17
C MET A 125 -4.03 21.00 9.35
N GLY A 126 -3.05 21.59 10.04
CA GLY A 126 -1.81 20.89 10.39
C GLY A 126 -2.03 19.68 11.30
N ILE A 127 -2.86 19.85 12.34
CA ILE A 127 -3.21 18.76 13.27
C ILE A 127 -4.08 17.71 12.54
N TRP A 128 -5.12 18.13 11.83
CA TRP A 128 -6.01 17.25 11.07
C TRP A 128 -5.26 16.47 9.99
N GLY A 129 -4.41 17.14 9.22
CA GLY A 129 -3.60 16.50 8.19
C GLY A 129 -2.60 15.48 8.73
N THR A 130 -1.97 15.79 9.87
CA THR A 130 -0.98 14.91 10.49
C THR A 130 -1.64 13.71 11.18
N PHE A 131 -2.65 13.94 12.01
CA PHE A 131 -3.23 12.88 12.86
C PHE A 131 -4.40 12.14 12.20
N VAL A 132 -5.24 12.83 11.43
CA VAL A 132 -6.43 12.25 10.83
C VAL A 132 -6.13 11.71 9.44
N ILE A 133 -5.62 12.54 8.52
CA ILE A 133 -5.37 12.13 7.13
C ILE A 133 -4.19 11.17 7.04
N SER A 134 -3.04 11.56 7.59
CA SER A 134 -1.81 10.74 7.54
C SER A 134 -1.84 9.60 8.57
N GLY A 135 -2.67 9.71 9.61
CA GLY A 135 -2.90 8.64 10.58
C GLY A 135 -3.58 7.42 9.98
N VAL A 136 -4.36 7.56 8.90
CA VAL A 136 -4.98 6.41 8.22
C VAL A 136 -3.93 5.38 7.79
N ASP A 137 -2.83 5.83 7.19
CA ASP A 137 -1.73 4.94 6.77
C ASP A 137 -1.04 4.25 7.96
N ASN A 138 -0.96 4.95 9.09
CA ASN A 138 -0.27 4.51 10.30
C ASN A 138 -1.10 3.55 11.17
N VAL A 139 -2.42 3.53 11.02
CA VAL A 139 -3.32 2.61 11.76
C VAL A 139 -3.72 1.44 10.88
N LEU A 140 -4.04 1.69 9.61
CA LEU A 140 -4.65 0.69 8.75
C LEU A 140 -3.63 -0.37 8.28
N LYS A 141 -2.37 0.02 8.03
CA LYS A 141 -1.31 -0.93 7.67
C LYS A 141 -0.94 -1.87 8.82
N PRO A 142 -0.70 -1.40 10.07
CA PRO A 142 -0.49 -2.31 11.20
C PRO A 142 -1.73 -3.14 11.54
N TYR A 143 -2.95 -2.58 11.44
CA TYR A 143 -4.19 -3.33 11.71
C TYR A 143 -4.42 -4.48 10.71
N LEU A 144 -4.13 -4.25 9.42
CA LEU A 144 -4.21 -5.28 8.37
C LEU A 144 -3.08 -6.32 8.49
N ILE A 145 -1.91 -5.94 8.99
CA ILE A 145 -0.74 -6.83 9.16
C ILE A 145 -0.81 -7.63 10.48
N SER A 146 -1.32 -7.04 11.57
CA SER A 146 -1.30 -7.61 12.93
C SER A 146 -2.28 -8.76 13.15
N ARG A 147 -3.22 -9.02 12.23
CA ARG A 147 -4.13 -10.19 12.33
C ARG A 147 -3.57 -11.48 11.70
N GLY A 148 -2.34 -11.45 11.18
CA GLY A 148 -1.76 -12.57 10.43
C GLY A 148 -0.79 -13.50 11.16
N GLY A 149 -0.23 -13.13 12.31
CA GLY A 149 0.67 -14.04 13.02
C GLY A 149 1.43 -13.42 14.19
N ASP A 150 1.67 -14.24 15.21
CA ASP A 150 2.45 -13.97 16.43
C ASP A 150 3.94 -13.75 16.11
N LEU A 151 4.26 -12.69 15.35
CA LEU A 151 5.64 -12.34 15.03
C LEU A 151 6.24 -11.50 16.18
N PRO A 152 7.35 -11.95 16.79
CA PRO A 152 8.05 -11.16 17.79
C PRO A 152 8.43 -9.78 17.21
N LEU A 153 8.23 -8.70 17.98
CA LEU A 153 8.53 -7.33 17.57
C LEU A 153 9.95 -7.16 17.01
N VAL A 154 10.91 -7.93 17.53
CA VAL A 154 12.31 -7.93 17.08
C VAL A 154 12.44 -8.35 15.61
N VAL A 155 11.66 -9.33 15.15
CA VAL A 155 11.64 -9.81 13.76
C VAL A 155 11.07 -8.73 12.84
N VAL A 156 10.04 -8.02 13.29
CA VAL A 156 9.45 -6.90 12.56
C VAL A 156 10.44 -5.73 12.44
N LEU A 157 11.11 -5.36 13.55
CA LEU A 157 12.12 -4.29 13.55
C LEU A 157 13.32 -4.64 12.65
N LEU A 158 13.80 -5.88 12.69
CA LEU A 158 14.83 -6.36 11.77
C LEU A 158 14.37 -6.27 10.32
N GLY A 159 13.11 -6.58 10.05
CA GLY A 159 12.52 -6.42 8.72
C GLY A 159 12.49 -4.97 8.28
N VAL A 160 12.05 -4.05 9.15
CA VAL A 160 11.97 -2.61 8.84
C VAL A 160 13.37 -2.04 8.56
N PHE A 161 14.32 -2.23 9.48
CA PHE A 161 15.67 -1.67 9.34
C PHE A 161 16.49 -2.38 8.26
N GLY A 162 16.42 -3.71 8.19
CA GLY A 162 17.09 -4.50 7.17
C GLY A 162 16.53 -4.23 5.77
N GLY A 163 15.22 -4.11 5.66
CA GLY A 163 14.56 -3.71 4.42
C GLY A 163 14.96 -2.31 3.99
N LEU A 164 14.96 -1.33 4.91
CA LEU A 164 15.37 0.04 4.63
C LEU A 164 16.81 0.13 4.09
N ILE A 165 17.73 -0.65 4.66
CA ILE A 165 19.13 -0.70 4.21
C ILE A 165 19.25 -1.39 2.85
N ALA A 166 18.51 -2.47 2.62
CA ALA A 166 18.63 -3.28 1.40
C ALA A 166 17.90 -2.69 0.18
N PHE A 167 16.73 -2.11 0.39
CA PHE A 167 15.81 -1.69 -0.69
C PHE A 167 15.39 -0.21 -0.57
N GLY A 168 16.02 0.56 0.33
CA GLY A 168 15.65 1.95 0.58
C GLY A 168 14.23 2.06 1.17
N PHE A 169 13.54 3.16 0.87
CA PHE A 169 12.22 3.43 1.46
C PHE A 169 11.17 2.35 1.16
N ILE A 170 11.23 1.71 -0.02
CA ILE A 170 10.36 0.58 -0.40
C ILE A 170 10.57 -0.61 0.55
N GLY A 171 11.80 -0.78 1.02
CA GLY A 171 12.17 -1.82 1.97
C GLY A 171 11.51 -1.71 3.34
N LEU A 172 11.01 -0.52 3.72
CA LEU A 172 10.21 -0.36 4.94
C LEU A 172 8.91 -1.19 4.89
N PHE A 173 8.40 -1.44 3.67
CA PHE A 173 7.21 -2.26 3.43
C PHE A 173 7.59 -3.72 3.16
N ILE A 174 8.57 -3.96 2.28
CA ILE A 174 8.93 -5.31 1.83
C ILE A 174 9.66 -6.09 2.94
N GLY A 175 10.49 -5.43 3.74
CA GLY A 175 11.35 -6.08 4.73
C GLY A 175 10.59 -6.83 5.82
N PRO A 176 9.61 -6.22 6.53
CA PRO A 176 8.79 -6.92 7.51
C PRO A 176 7.99 -8.06 6.89
N THR A 177 7.47 -7.90 5.67
CA THR A 177 6.69 -8.93 4.99
C THR A 177 7.54 -10.13 4.59
N LEU A 178 8.75 -9.92 4.06
CA LEU A 178 9.67 -11.00 3.73
C LEU A 178 10.13 -11.75 4.99
N LEU A 179 10.46 -11.02 6.07
CA LEU A 179 10.84 -11.66 7.34
C LEU A 179 9.68 -12.42 7.98
N ALA A 180 8.46 -11.89 7.90
CA ALA A 180 7.25 -12.58 8.35
C ALA A 180 7.08 -13.92 7.64
N ILE A 181 7.14 -13.92 6.30
CA ILE A 181 7.01 -15.13 5.48
C ILE A 181 8.15 -16.12 5.79
N GLY A 182 9.39 -15.64 5.83
CA GLY A 182 10.55 -16.49 6.14
C GLY A 182 10.47 -17.11 7.53
N TYR A 183 10.08 -16.33 8.54
CA TYR A 183 9.91 -16.79 9.92
C TYR A 183 8.76 -17.81 10.04
N SER A 184 7.62 -17.55 9.40
CA SER A 184 6.50 -18.50 9.37
C SER A 184 6.87 -19.82 8.69
N LEU A 185 7.55 -19.76 7.54
CA LEU A 185 8.01 -20.97 6.84
C LEU A 185 9.02 -21.78 7.66
N LEU A 186 9.93 -21.11 8.36
CA LEU A 186 10.91 -21.75 9.24
C LEU A 186 10.24 -22.40 10.47
N LEU A 187 9.25 -21.74 11.07
CA LEU A 187 8.47 -22.29 12.18
C LEU A 187 7.62 -23.48 11.76
N ASP A 188 6.93 -23.39 10.61
CA ASP A 188 6.13 -24.49 10.08
C ASP A 188 7.02 -25.70 9.75
N TRP A 189 8.18 -25.45 9.14
CA TRP A 189 9.19 -26.48 8.90
C TRP A 189 9.72 -27.08 10.20
N SER A 190 9.98 -26.27 11.23
CA SER A 190 10.51 -26.79 12.50
C SER A 190 9.46 -27.55 13.32
N ARG A 191 8.17 -27.28 13.11
CA ARG A 191 7.09 -27.87 13.93
C ARG A 191 6.46 -29.13 13.31
N ASN A 192 6.80 -29.54 12.08
CA ASN A 192 6.18 -30.70 11.40
C ASN A 192 4.64 -30.69 11.53
N VAL A 193 4.01 -29.52 11.49
CA VAL A 193 2.55 -29.43 11.66
C VAL A 193 1.90 -29.93 10.39
N GLN A 194 1.26 -31.09 10.47
CA GLN A 194 0.36 -31.52 9.42
C GLN A 194 -0.79 -30.51 9.30
N PRO A 195 -1.15 -30.08 8.09
CA PRO A 195 -2.28 -29.18 7.91
C PRO A 195 -3.55 -29.88 8.42
N THR A 196 -4.15 -29.36 9.49
CA THR A 196 -5.44 -29.81 9.98
C THR A 196 -6.49 -29.50 8.90
N PRO A 197 -7.28 -30.47 8.43
CA PRO A 197 -8.38 -30.22 7.52
C PRO A 197 -9.35 -29.26 8.21
N THR A 198 -9.60 -28.12 7.57
CA THR A 198 -10.68 -27.22 7.98
C THR A 198 -12.00 -27.95 7.73
N ALA A 199 -12.70 -28.27 8.81
CA ALA A 199 -14.08 -28.75 8.79
C ALA A 199 -15.05 -27.59 8.54
#